data_AF-A0A1V5A1Z6-F1
#
_entry.id   AF-A0A1V5A1Z6-F1
#
_cell.length_a   1.000
_cell.length_b   1.000
_cell.length_c   1.000
_cell.angle_alpha   90.00
_cell.angle_beta   90.00
_cell.angle_gamma   90.00
#
_symmetry.space_group_name_H-M   'P 1'
#
loop_
_entity.id
_entity.type
_entity.pdbx_description
1 polymer ?
#
loop_
_entity_poly.entity_id
_entity_poly.type
_entity_poly.pdbx_seq_one_letter_code
_entity_poly.pdbx_strand_id
1 'polypeptide(L)' 'MHTTKKLESPIILSLTPATTRELTPAEFPLAEQAWTHYRGQKADPKTERIFGVFDNGTLAATARCTRHTDGLE' A
#
# COMPACT_ATOMS: atom_id res chain seq x y z
N MET A 1 18.34 -36.39 -36.92
CA MET A 1 17.25 -35.39 -36.76
C MET A 1 16.58 -35.59 -35.42
N HIS A 2 16.94 -34.81 -34.40
CA HIS A 2 16.14 -34.70 -33.17
C HIS A 2 16.34 -33.29 -32.63
N THR A 3 15.40 -32.41 -32.97
CA THR A 3 15.35 -31.03 -32.48
C THR A 3 14.49 -31.01 -31.23
N THR A 4 15.11 -30.90 -30.06
CA THR A 4 14.39 -30.63 -28.80
C THR A 4 13.96 -29.17 -28.79
N LYS A 5 12.65 -28.92 -28.92
CA LYS A 5 12.08 -27.59 -28.70
C LYS A 5 12.16 -27.28 -27.20
N LYS A 6 12.97 -26.28 -26.86
CA LYS A 6 13.03 -25.70 -25.50
C LYS A 6 11.72 -24.97 -25.26
N LEU A 7 10.93 -25.44 -24.29
CA LEU A 7 9.68 -24.79 -23.89
C LEU A 7 10.05 -23.67 -22.90
N GLU A 8 10.44 -22.51 -23.41
CA GLU A 8 10.59 -21.31 -22.59
C GLU A 8 9.21 -20.67 -22.47
N SER A 9 8.50 -20.96 -21.38
CA SER A 9 7.26 -20.29 -21.03
C SER A 9 7.62 -18.90 -20.51
N PRO A 10 7.28 -17.80 -21.20
CA PRO A 10 7.50 -16.48 -20.64
C PRO A 10 6.44 -16.29 -19.56
N ILE A 11 6.83 -16.40 -18.29
CA ILE A 11 6.05 -15.81 -17.21
C ILE A 11 6.09 -14.30 -17.48
N ILE A 12 5.08 -13.77 -18.16
CA ILE A 12 4.87 -12.34 -18.24
C ILE A 12 4.43 -11.94 -16.84
N LEU A 13 5.38 -11.53 -16.00
CA LEU A 13 5.08 -10.81 -14.77
C LEU A 13 4.47 -9.48 -15.21
N SER A 14 3.15 -9.39 -15.17
CA SER A 14 2.42 -8.13 -15.32
C SER A 14 2.77 -7.23 -14.13
N LEU A 15 3.90 -6.52 -14.23
CA LEU A 15 4.28 -5.47 -13.30
C LEU A 15 3.43 -4.23 -13.60
N THR A 16 2.23 -4.20 -13.05
CA THR A 16 1.47 -2.95 -12.98
C THR A 16 2.21 -2.01 -12.03
N PRO A 17 2.51 -0.77 -12.43
CA PRO A 17 3.20 0.17 -11.56
C PRO A 17 2.29 0.49 -10.37
N ALA A 18 2.84 0.36 -9.16
CA ALA A 18 2.12 0.74 -7.95
C ALA A 18 1.82 2.24 -7.98
N THR A 19 0.64 2.62 -7.50
CA THR A 19 0.22 4.03 -7.39
C THR A 19 0.32 4.50 -5.96
N THR A 20 0.60 5.79 -5.74
CA THR A 20 0.65 6.37 -4.39
C THR A 20 -0.28 7.56 -4.31
N ARG A 21 -1.06 7.65 -3.23
CA ARG A 21 -1.93 8.81 -2.97
C ARG A 21 -2.23 8.97 -1.48
N GLU A 22 -2.68 10.16 -1.12
CA GLU A 22 -3.30 10.40 0.18
C GLU A 22 -4.66 9.69 0.26
N LEU A 23 -4.95 9.11 1.42
CA LEU A 23 -6.24 8.53 1.76
C LEU A 23 -7.15 9.65 2.26
N THR A 24 -8.41 9.59 1.86
CA THR A 24 -9.45 10.40 2.49
C THR A 24 -9.76 9.84 3.89
N PRO A 25 -10.33 10.65 4.82
CA PRO A 25 -10.75 10.16 6.13
C PRO A 25 -11.69 8.93 6.08
N ALA A 26 -12.53 8.83 5.04
CA ALA A 26 -13.42 7.68 4.85
C ALA A 26 -12.67 6.38 4.54
N GLU A 27 -11.43 6.46 4.06
CA GLU A 27 -10.58 5.33 3.72
C GLU A 27 -9.66 4.92 4.87
N PHE A 28 -9.63 5.66 5.98
CA PHE A 28 -8.79 5.34 7.14
C PHE A 28 -9.02 3.92 7.69
N PRO A 29 -10.24 3.36 7.72
CA PRO A 29 -10.45 1.96 8.11
C PRO A 29 -9.64 0.95 7.28
N LEU A 30 -9.30 1.25 6.02
CA LEU A 30 -8.43 0.40 5.19
C LEU A 30 -7.00 0.36 5.73
N ALA A 31 -6.46 1.52 6.14
CA ALA A 31 -5.15 1.61 6.78
C ALA A 31 -5.14 0.92 8.15
N GLU A 32 -6.18 1.13 8.96
CA GLU A 32 -6.33 0.48 10.26
C GLU A 32 -6.38 -1.05 10.15
N GLN A 33 -7.02 -1.57 9.10
CA GLN A 33 -7.02 -3.01 8.82
C GLN A 33 -5.60 -3.53 8.61
N ALA A 34 -4.77 -2.81 7.84
CA ALA A 34 -3.36 -3.15 7.64
C ALA A 34 -2.54 -3.07 8.94
N TRP A 35 -2.93 -2.18 9.87
CA TRP A 35 -2.28 -2.02 11.17
C TRP A 35 -2.83 -2.92 12.28
N THR A 36 -3.81 -3.77 12.00
CA THR A 36 -4.45 -4.62 13.03
C THR A 36 -3.42 -5.46 13.80
N HIS A 37 -2.39 -5.96 13.12
CA HIS A 37 -1.29 -6.72 13.72
C HIS A 37 -0.27 -5.82 14.46
N TYR A 38 -0.34 -4.51 14.24
CA TYR A 38 0.52 -3.49 14.84
C TYR A 38 -0.24 -2.73 15.95
N ARG A 39 -0.54 -3.44 17.05
CA ARG A 39 -1.16 -2.90 18.27
C ARG A 39 -2.55 -2.26 18.08
N GLY A 40 -3.25 -2.54 16.97
CA GLY A 40 -4.61 -2.04 16.74
C GLY A 40 -4.70 -0.51 16.68
N GLN A 41 -3.70 0.14 16.09
CA GLN A 41 -3.68 1.60 15.96
C GLN A 41 -4.91 2.12 15.20
N LYS A 42 -5.39 3.29 15.62
CA LYS A 42 -6.51 4.02 15.03
C LYS A 42 -6.03 5.33 14.47
N ALA A 43 -6.64 5.75 13.37
CA ALA A 43 -6.28 6.99 12.72
C ALA A 43 -7.12 8.17 13.22
N ASP A 44 -6.50 9.33 13.41
CA ASP A 44 -7.21 10.57 13.76
C ASP A 44 -7.27 11.52 12.55
N PRO A 45 -8.42 11.70 11.90
CA PRO A 45 -8.54 12.57 10.73
C PRO A 45 -8.34 14.06 11.03
N LYS A 46 -8.28 14.47 12.31
CA LYS A 46 -8.00 15.86 12.68
C LYS A 46 -6.52 16.20 12.67
N THR A 47 -5.67 15.22 12.93
CA THR A 47 -4.24 15.43 13.17
C THR A 47 -3.36 14.59 12.26
N GLU A 48 -3.89 13.55 11.64
CA GLU A 48 -3.12 12.63 10.81
C GLU A 48 -3.45 12.74 9.33
N ARG A 49 -2.41 12.54 8.52
CA ARG A 49 -2.49 12.34 7.07
C ARG A 49 -1.89 10.99 6.74
N ILE A 50 -2.60 10.19 5.95
CA ILE A 50 -2.19 8.82 5.61
C ILE A 50 -2.02 8.71 4.11
N PHE A 51 -0.90 8.14 3.68
CA PHE A 51 -0.58 7.90 2.29
C PHE A 51 -0.50 6.39 2.06
N GLY A 52 -1.14 5.91 0.99
CA GLY A 52 -1.17 4.50 0.63
C GLY A 52 -0.42 4.25 -0.66
N VAL A 53 0.33 3.14 -0.68
CA VAL A 53 0.84 2.52 -1.91
C VAL A 53 -0.14 1.43 -2.32
N PHE A 54 -0.61 1.47 -3.56
CA PHE A 54 -1.60 0.54 -4.11
C PHE A 54 -1.00 -0.27 -5.25
N ASP A 55 -1.00 -1.60 -5.11
CA ASP A 55 -0.68 -2.56 -6.16
C ASP A 55 -1.98 -3.19 -6.67
N ASN A 56 -2.28 -3.06 -7.97
CA ASN A 56 -3.56 -3.49 -8.56
C ASN A 56 -4.81 -3.05 -7.76
N GLY A 57 -4.80 -1.83 -7.23
CA GLY A 57 -5.90 -1.28 -6.43
C GLY A 57 -5.97 -1.80 -4.99
N THR A 58 -5.08 -2.71 -4.59
CA THR A 58 -4.98 -3.24 -3.23
C THR A 58 -3.93 -2.45 -2.44
N LEU A 59 -4.27 -2.03 -1.22
CA LEU A 59 -3.34 -1.32 -0.35
C LEU A 59 -2.20 -2.25 0.08
N ALA A 60 -0.99 -1.95 -0.37
CA ALA A 60 0.21 -2.74 -0.11
C ALA A 60 1.02 -2.20 1.08
N ALA A 61 1.03 -0.89 1.28
CA ALA A 61 1.75 -0.23 2.37
C ALA A 61 1.15 1.13 2.70
N THR A 62 1.46 1.64 3.89
CA THR A 62 1.04 2.96 4.37
C THR A 62 2.22 3.76 4.92
N ALA A 63 2.19 5.07 4.71
CA ALA A 63 2.95 6.04 5.50
C ALA A 63 1.96 6.95 6.24
N ARG A 64 2.29 7.34 7.47
CA ARG A 64 1.48 8.24 8.29
C ARG A 64 2.32 9.45 8.66
N CYS A 65 1.71 10.62 8.60
CA CYS A 65 2.23 11.85 9.17
C CYS A 65 1.26 12.34 10.26
N THR A 66 1.75 12.50 11.48
CA THR A 66 0.98 12.96 12.64
C THR A 66 1.38 14.38 12.97
N ARG A 67 0.38 15.27 13.07
CA ARG A 67 0.60 16.64 13.50
C ARG A 67 0.60 16.74 15.02
N HIS A 68 1.72 17.17 15.56
CA HIS A 68 1.90 17.55 16.95
C HIS A 68 1.90 19.07 17.10
N THR A 69 1.88 19.58 18.33
CA THR A 69 1.89 21.02 18.60
C THR A 69 3.19 21.68 18.13
N ASP A 70 4.29 20.93 18.16
CA ASP A 70 5.66 21.36 17.91
C ASP A 70 6.25 20.86 16.59
N GLY A 71 5.52 20.02 15.84
CA GLY A 71 6.05 19.47 14.60
C GLY A 71 5.19 18.42 13.93
N LEU A 72 5.82 17.69 13.01
CA LEU A 72 5.26 16.56 12.28
C LEU A 72 6.12 15.33 12.58
N GLU A 73 5.46 14.23 12.93
CA GLU A 73 6.05 12.88 13.01
C GLU A 73 5.64 12.07 11.78
#